data_AF-A0A9E4F4P2-F1
#
_entry.id   AF-A0A9E4F4P2-F1
#
_cell.length_a   1.000
_cell.length_b   1.000
_cell.length_c   1.000
_cell.angle_alpha   90.00
_cell.angle_beta   90.00
_cell.angle_gamma   90.00
#
_symmetry.space_group_name_H-M   'P 1'
#
loop_
_entity.id
_entity.type
_entity.pdbx_description
1 polymer ?
#
loop_
_entity_poly.entity_id
_entity_poly.type
_entity_poly.pdbx_seq_one_letter_code
_entity_poly.pdbx_strand_id
1 'polypeptide(L)' 'MTRLVVAVALASAAAACGSDPGPGEGWPLVGSDQAHTNYSAAEEIAVANVDELEIDWR' A
#
# COMPACT_ATOMS: atom_id res chain seq x y z
N MET A 1 -15.29 -29.46 -14.54
CA MET A 1 -13.95 -28.84 -14.57
C MET A 1 -14.00 -27.35 -14.92
N THR A 2 -14.73 -26.93 -15.95
CA THR A 2 -14.78 -25.53 -16.43
C THR A 2 -15.24 -24.51 -15.37
N ARG A 3 -16.19 -24.88 -14.49
CA ARG A 3 -16.70 -24.00 -13.43
C ARG A 3 -15.69 -23.73 -12.31
N LEU A 4 -14.76 -24.65 -12.06
CA LEU A 4 -13.80 -24.54 -10.96
C LEU A 4 -12.67 -23.57 -11.31
N VAL A 5 -12.25 -23.56 -12.58
CA VAL A 5 -11.23 -22.65 -13.11
C VAL A 5 -11.69 -21.20 -13.05
N VAL A 6 -12.97 -20.93 -13.38
CA VAL A 6 -13.55 -19.58 -13.32
C VAL A 6 -13.60 -19.05 -11.89
N ALA A 7 -13.94 -19.90 -10.92
CA ALA A 7 -14.00 -19.50 -9.51
C ALA A 7 -12.61 -19.13 -8.95
N VAL A 8 -11.57 -19.89 -9.32
CA VAL A 8 -10.18 -19.61 -8.89
C VAL A 8 -9.67 -18.31 -9.51
N ALA A 9 -9.99 -18.04 -10.79
CA ALA A 9 -9.55 -16.83 -11.48
C ALA A 9 -10.19 -15.53 -10.93
N LEU A 10 -11.46 -15.59 -10.48
CA LEU A 10 -12.09 -14.43 -9.83
C LEU A 10 -11.51 -14.17 -8.43
N ALA A 11 -11.19 -15.22 -7.67
CA ALA A 11 -10.66 -15.09 -6.32
C ALA A 11 -9.26 -14.46 -6.31
N SER A 12 -8.41 -14.79 -7.29
CA SER A 12 -7.06 -14.21 -7.41
C SER A 12 -7.07 -12.74 -7.82
N ALA A 13 -8.06 -12.31 -8.61
CA ALA A 13 -8.21 -10.89 -9.00
C ALA A 13 -8.58 -10.01 -7.80
N ALA A 14 -9.44 -10.48 -6.89
CA ALA A 14 -9.83 -9.73 -5.70
C ALA A 14 -8.67 -9.58 -4.69
N ALA A 15 -7.84 -10.61 -4.53
CA ALA A 15 -6.70 -10.57 -3.62
C ALA A 15 -5.60 -9.60 -4.08
N ALA A 16 -5.40 -9.43 -5.39
CA ALA A 16 -4.40 -8.50 -5.93
C ALA A 16 -4.79 -7.01 -5.76
N CYS A 17 -6.06 -6.72 -5.52
CA CYS A 17 -6.56 -5.36 -5.34
C CYS A 17 -6.55 -4.88 -3.88
N GLY A 18 -6.30 -5.77 -2.91
CA GLY A 18 -6.43 -5.45 -1.49
C GLY A 18 -5.12 -5.40 -0.71
N SER A 19 -3.96 -5.48 -1.38
CA SER A 19 -2.68 -5.41 -0.69
C SER A 19 -2.33 -3.96 -0.39
N ASP A 20 -2.25 -3.60 0.90
CA ASP A 20 -1.69 -2.32 1.32
C ASP A 20 -0.21 -2.24 0.87
N PRO A 21 0.26 -1.08 0.40
CA PRO A 21 1.65 -0.93 -0.02
C PRO A 21 2.57 -1.20 1.17
N GLY A 22 3.50 -2.14 0.98
CA GLY A 22 4.51 -2.48 1.98
C GLY A 22 5.49 -1.32 2.23
N PRO A 23 6.23 -1.37 3.35
CA PRO A 23 7.27 -0.37 3.62
C PRO A 23 8.29 -0.34 2.48
N GLY A 24 8.49 0.84 1.88
CA GLY A 24 9.43 1.05 0.78
C GLY A 24 8.84 0.86 -0.63
N GLU A 25 7.56 0.51 -0.78
CA GLU A 25 6.94 0.28 -2.10
C GLU A 25 6.46 1.57 -2.81
N GLY A 26 6.76 2.74 -2.25
CA GLY A 26 6.35 4.04 -2.78
C GLY A 26 4.87 4.36 -2.51
N TRP A 27 4.34 5.37 -3.21
CA TRP A 27 2.95 5.84 -3.04
C TRP A 27 2.16 5.68 -4.36
N PRO A 28 1.76 4.45 -4.72
CA PRO A 28 1.27 4.14 -6.07
C PRO A 28 -0.10 4.75 -6.38
N LEU A 29 -0.90 5.03 -5.36
CA LEU A 29 -2.25 5.57 -5.48
C LEU A 29 -2.39 6.87 -4.68
N VAL A 30 -3.12 7.84 -5.22
CA VAL A 30 -3.59 8.98 -4.42
C VAL A 30 -4.53 8.42 -3.34
N GLY A 31 -4.20 8.63 -2.08
CA GLY A 31 -4.89 7.99 -0.95
C GLY A 31 -4.20 6.77 -0.33
N SER A 32 -2.97 6.44 -0.74
CA SER A 32 -2.15 5.28 -0.32
C SER A 32 -2.61 3.93 -0.88
N ASP A 33 -3.87 3.57 -0.63
CA ASP A 33 -4.47 2.28 -0.97
C ASP A 33 -5.83 2.47 -1.68
N GLN A 34 -6.52 1.38 -2.01
CA GLN A 34 -7.85 1.45 -2.63
C GLN A 34 -8.96 1.98 -1.70
N ALA A 35 -8.78 1.85 -0.38
CA ALA A 35 -9.70 2.38 0.61
C ALA A 35 -9.45 3.87 0.90
N HIS A 36 -8.41 4.45 0.28
CA HIS A 36 -7.97 5.82 0.46
C HIS A 36 -7.69 6.16 1.93
N THR A 37 -7.07 5.25 2.68
CA THR A 37 -6.82 5.47 4.11
C THR A 37 -5.83 6.59 4.37
N ASN A 38 -4.97 6.92 3.39
CA ASN A 38 -3.82 7.81 3.53
C ASN A 38 -2.82 7.34 4.62
N TYR A 39 -2.84 6.05 4.94
CA TYR A 39 -1.92 5.45 5.89
C TYR A 39 -0.60 5.02 5.22
N SER A 40 0.52 5.19 5.90
CA SER A 40 1.84 4.68 5.50
C SER A 40 2.35 3.68 6.52
N ALA A 41 2.83 2.52 6.06
CA ALA A 41 3.52 1.54 6.90
C ALA A 41 5.03 1.83 7.09
N ALA A 42 5.54 2.97 6.61
CA ALA A 42 6.93 3.36 6.79
C ALA A 42 7.21 3.80 8.24
N GLU A 43 8.33 3.35 8.81
CA GLU A 43 8.68 3.59 10.22
C GLU A 43 9.93 4.46 10.41
N GLU A 44 10.57 4.89 9.31
CA GLU A 44 11.81 5.68 9.35
C GLU A 44 11.61 7.05 10.03
N ILE A 45 10.44 7.65 9.84
CA ILE A 45 10.02 8.89 10.50
C ILE A 45 9.00 8.54 11.59
N ALA A 46 9.34 8.82 12.84
CA ALA A 46 8.56 8.49 14.02
C ALA A 46 8.49 9.69 14.99
N VAL A 47 7.66 9.57 16.02
CA VAL A 47 7.53 10.61 17.06
C VAL A 47 8.87 10.94 17.73
N ALA A 48 9.77 9.96 17.81
CA ALA A 48 11.05 10.11 18.49
C ALA A 48 12.11 10.89 17.69
N ASN A 49 11.94 11.08 16.38
CA ASN A 49 12.94 11.72 15.50
C ASN A 49 12.33 12.72 14.49
N VAL A 50 11.03 12.99 14.54
CA VAL A 50 10.35 13.91 13.60
C VAL A 50 10.89 15.35 13.69
N ASP A 51 11.45 15.73 14.84
CA ASP A 51 12.09 17.01 15.07
C ASP A 51 13.47 17.15 14.40
N GLU A 52 14.04 16.04 13.92
CA GLU A 52 15.31 16.01 13.19
C GLU A 52 15.12 16.20 11.66
N LEU A 53 13.88 16.36 11.18
CA LEU A 53 13.60 16.50 9.75
C LEU A 53 14.10 17.84 9.18
N GLU A 54 14.83 17.75 8.07
CA GLU A 54 15.33 18.89 7.31
C GLU A 54 14.75 18.94 5.88
N ILE A 55 14.81 20.12 5.26
CA ILE A 55 14.40 20.28 3.85
C ILE A 55 15.54 19.82 2.95
N ASP A 56 15.32 18.73 2.20
CA ASP A 56 16.32 18.16 1.31
C ASP A 56 16.52 18.98 0.01
N TRP A 57 15.43 19.48 -0.59
CA TRP A 57 15.47 20.29 -1.81
C TRP A 57 14.28 21.26 -1.91
N ARG A 58 14.39 22.26 -2.80
CA ARG A 58 13.35 23.26 -3.08
C ARG A 58 13.23 23.57 -4.57
#